data_AF-A0A257RD97-F1
#
_entry.id   AF-A0A257RD97-F1
#
_cell.length_a   1.000
_cell.length_b   1.000
_cell.length_c   1.000
_cell.angle_alpha   90.00
_cell.angle_beta   90.00
_cell.angle_gamma   90.00
#
_symmetry.space_group_name_H-M   'P 1'
#
loop_
_entity.id
_entity.type
_entity.pdbx_description
1 polymer ?
#
loop_
_entity_poly.entity_id
_entity_poly.type
_entity_poly.pdbx_seq_one_letter_code
_entity_poly.pdbx_strand_id
1 'polypeptide(L)' 'MTQTPKYRPATQLVHAGRLRSNFDENAEAMFLTSGFAYDSAELAEAVFKNEVPHYQYSRFGNPTLTMLESKL' A
#
# COMPACT_ATOMS: atom_id res chain seq x y z
N MET A 1 -17.53 18.33 -8.06
CA MET A 1 -16.53 17.69 -7.17
C MET A 1 -17.13 17.64 -5.77
N THR A 2 -17.69 16.51 -5.39
CA THR A 2 -18.42 16.36 -4.11
C THR A 2 -17.41 16.35 -2.97
N GLN A 3 -17.57 17.26 -2.01
CA GLN A 3 -16.68 17.36 -0.86
C GLN A 3 -16.85 16.10 -0.01
N THR A 4 -15.80 15.28 0.13
CA THR A 4 -15.85 14.07 0.95
C THR A 4 -16.18 14.47 2.39
N PRO A 5 -17.22 13.89 3.01
CA PRO A 5 -17.57 14.25 4.38
C PRO A 5 -16.38 14.00 5.31
N LYS A 6 -16.04 15.02 6.11
CA LYS A 6 -14.94 14.94 7.09
C LYS A 6 -15.40 14.05 8.24
N TYR A 7 -14.99 12.78 8.19
CA TYR A 7 -15.26 11.82 9.26
C TYR A 7 -14.57 12.23 10.58
N ARG A 8 -15.12 11.75 11.69
CA ARG A 8 -14.49 11.91 13.01
C ARG A 8 -13.14 11.18 13.03
N PRO A 9 -12.13 11.67 13.79
CA PRO A 9 -10.81 11.03 13.86
C PRO A 9 -10.87 9.54 14.23
N ALA A 10 -11.74 9.15 15.17
CA ALA A 10 -11.91 7.74 15.56
C ALA A 10 -12.33 6.85 14.38
N THR A 11 -13.20 7.33 13.49
CA THR A 11 -13.62 6.60 12.29
C THR A 11 -12.45 6.48 11.30
N GLN A 12 -11.66 7.54 11.15
CA GLN A 12 -10.48 7.53 10.27
C GLN A 12 -9.44 6.52 10.76
N LEU A 13 -9.13 6.48 12.05
CA LEU A 13 -8.16 5.52 12.61
C LEU A 13 -8.57 4.06 12.39
N VAL A 14 -9.87 3.76 12.34
CA VAL A 14 -10.36 2.40 12.08
C VAL A 14 -10.33 2.04 10.58
N HIS A 15 -10.65 2.98 9.68
CA HIS A 15 -10.95 2.65 8.28
C HIS A 15 -10.01 3.26 7.23
N ALA A 16 -9.27 4.31 7.55
CA ALA A 16 -8.39 4.98 6.61
C ALA A 16 -7.13 4.16 6.31
N GLY A 17 -6.52 4.44 5.16
CA GLY A 17 -5.25 3.85 4.73
C GLY A 17 -5.32 2.40 4.28
N ARG A 18 -6.51 1.79 4.22
CA ARG A 18 -6.65 0.36 3.96
C ARG A 18 -6.32 -0.02 2.51
N LEU A 19 -5.45 -1.01 2.35
CA LEU A 19 -5.10 -1.62 1.06
C LEU A 19 -5.52 -3.09 1.10
N ARG A 20 -6.66 -3.40 0.45
CA ARG A 20 -7.22 -4.75 0.43
C ARG A 20 -6.59 -5.58 -0.68
N SER A 21 -6.27 -6.82 -0.39
CA SER A 21 -5.78 -7.77 -1.39
C SER A 21 -6.93 -8.21 -2.32
N ASN A 22 -6.60 -9.07 -3.29
CA ASN A 22 -7.57 -9.70 -4.18
C ASN A 22 -8.42 -10.81 -3.53
N PHE A 23 -8.27 -11.06 -2.22
CA PHE A 23 -9.00 -12.10 -1.49
C PHE A 23 -10.17 -11.58 -0.64
N ASP A 24 -10.51 -10.30 -0.77
CA ASP A 24 -11.66 -9.68 -0.10
C ASP A 24 -11.68 -9.81 1.44
N GLU A 25 -10.51 -9.85 2.07
CA GLU A 25 -10.40 -10.02 3.52
C GLU A 25 -10.99 -8.83 4.30
N ASN A 26 -11.45 -9.07 5.54
CA ASN A 26 -12.01 -8.04 6.42
C ASN A 26 -10.97 -7.33 7.29
N ALA A 27 -9.85 -7.98 7.61
CA ALA A 27 -8.73 -7.37 8.33
C ALA A 27 -7.70 -6.76 7.35
N GLU A 28 -6.72 -6.02 7.87
CA GLU A 28 -5.54 -5.63 7.09
C GLU A 28 -4.60 -6.84 6.96
N ALA A 29 -4.14 -7.14 5.74
CA ALA A 29 -3.23 -8.25 5.50
C ALA A 29 -1.80 -7.93 5.98
N MET A 30 -1.08 -8.95 6.43
CA MET A 30 0.33 -8.84 6.81
C MET A 30 1.25 -9.35 5.69
N PHE A 31 2.08 -8.47 5.15
CA PHE A 31 3.03 -8.79 4.08
C PHE A 31 4.44 -9.00 4.64
N LEU A 32 4.68 -10.16 5.23
CA LEU A 32 5.95 -10.56 5.85
C LEU A 32 6.98 -11.01 4.80
N THR A 33 7.43 -10.07 3.98
CA THR A 33 8.42 -10.32 2.91
C THR A 33 9.53 -9.26 2.92
N SER A 34 10.71 -9.61 2.42
CA SER A 34 11.81 -8.67 2.19
C SER A 34 11.76 -8.03 0.79
N GLY A 35 11.30 -8.76 -0.23
CA GLY A 35 11.28 -8.31 -1.63
C GLY A 35 9.99 -8.70 -2.35
N PHE A 36 9.86 -8.21 -3.59
CA PHE A 36 8.67 -8.40 -4.43
C PHE A 36 9.08 -8.88 -5.83
N ALA A 37 8.23 -9.69 -6.46
CA ALA A 37 8.43 -10.17 -7.82
C ALA A 37 8.00 -9.11 -8.85
N TYR A 38 8.54 -9.24 -10.06
CA TYR A 38 8.19 -8.41 -11.21
C TYR A 38 7.76 -9.31 -12.37
N ASP A 39 6.79 -8.86 -13.16
CA ASP A 39 6.30 -9.60 -14.32
C ASP A 39 7.32 -9.65 -15.47
N SER A 40 8.21 -8.66 -15.57
CA SER A 40 9.29 -8.63 -16.57
C SER A 40 10.53 -7.87 -16.07
N ALA A 41 11.66 -8.04 -16.77
CA ALA A 41 12.90 -7.32 -16.47
C ALA A 41 12.77 -5.81 -16.73
N GLU A 42 12.03 -5.43 -17.77
CA GLU A 42 11.75 -4.04 -18.12
C GLU A 42 10.91 -3.35 -17.04
N LEU A 43 9.94 -4.07 -16.45
CA LEU A 43 9.18 -3.54 -15.30
C LEU A 43 10.11 -3.27 -14.11
N ALA A 44 11.00 -4.21 -13.80
CA ALA A 44 11.98 -3.99 -12.73
C ALA A 44 12.82 -2.74 -13.02
N GLU A 45 13.38 -2.60 -14.23
CA GLU A 45 14.15 -1.41 -14.62
C GLU A 45 13.36 -0.10 -14.43
N ALA A 46 12.12 -0.04 -14.93
CA ALA A 46 11.26 1.15 -14.83
C ALA A 46 10.95 1.51 -13.36
N VAL A 47 10.75 0.52 -12.50
CA VAL A 47 10.51 0.73 -11.07
C VAL A 47 11.75 1.28 -10.38
N PHE A 48 12.94 0.73 -10.66
CA PHE A 48 14.20 1.23 -10.10
C PHE A 48 14.55 2.66 -10.59
N LYS A 49 14.07 3.04 -11.78
CA LYS A 49 14.14 4.42 -12.30
C LYS A 49 13.06 5.35 -11.75
N ASN A 50 12.13 4.84 -10.94
CA ASN A 50 10.95 5.55 -10.44
C ASN A 50 9.97 6.03 -11.53
N GLU A 51 9.97 5.38 -12.69
CA GLU A 51 9.04 5.67 -13.79
C GLU A 51 7.67 5.02 -13.54
N VAL A 52 7.65 3.88 -12.83
CA VAL A 52 6.43 3.13 -12.47
C VAL A 52 6.42 2.86 -10.96
N PRO A 53 5.29 3.11 -10.26
CA PRO A 53 5.18 2.77 -8.84
C PRO A 53 5.03 1.26 -8.66
N HIS A 54 5.93 0.65 -7.90
CA HIS A 54 5.83 -0.73 -7.44
C HIS A 54 6.64 -0.90 -6.16
N TYR A 55 6.24 -1.82 -5.30
CA TYR A 55 7.06 -2.17 -4.13
C TYR A 55 8.33 -2.89 -4.59
N GLN A 56 9.50 -2.43 -4.13
CA GLN A 56 10.80 -2.97 -4.56
C GLN A 56 11.39 -3.88 -3.49
N TYR A 57 11.60 -3.30 -2.32
CA TYR A 57 12.24 -3.95 -1.20
C TYR A 57 11.71 -3.34 0.11
N SER A 58 11.37 -4.18 1.08
CA SER A 58 10.68 -3.77 2.32
C SER A 58 11.49 -2.82 3.20
N ARG A 59 12.80 -2.68 2.96
CA ARG A 59 13.63 -1.64 3.60
C ARG A 59 13.12 -0.23 3.29
N PHE A 60 12.55 -0.03 2.10
CA PHE A 60 12.11 1.29 1.61
C PHE A 60 10.58 1.41 1.57
N GLY A 61 9.87 0.30 1.40
CA GLY A 61 8.40 0.31 1.41
C GLY A 61 7.82 -1.09 1.46
N ASN A 62 6.77 -1.26 2.27
CA ASN A 62 6.01 -2.50 2.43
C ASN A 62 4.52 -2.17 2.52
N PRO A 63 3.61 -2.95 1.87
CA PRO A 63 2.17 -2.65 1.89
C PRO A 63 1.59 -2.52 3.31
N THR A 64 2.06 -3.33 4.26
CA THR A 64 1.63 -3.26 5.67
C THR A 64 1.98 -1.92 6.30
N LEU A 65 3.19 -1.41 6.03
CA LEU A 65 3.65 -0.12 6.53
C LEU A 65 2.94 1.04 5.85
N THR A 66 2.74 0.96 4.53
CA THR A 66 1.99 1.98 3.79
C THR A 66 0.57 2.16 4.32
N MET A 67 -0.10 1.07 4.74
CA MET A 67 -1.42 1.17 5.36
C MET A 67 -1.38 1.94 6.68
N LEU A 68 -0.36 1.72 7.51
CA LEU A 68 -0.16 2.47 8.75
C LEU A 68 0.18 3.94 8.49
N GLU A 69 1.10 4.22 7.58
CA GLU A 69 1.53 5.57 7.20
C GLU A 69 0.36 6.38 6.63
N SER A 70 -0.47 5.76 5.79
CA SER A 70 -1.65 6.41 5.19
C SER A 70 -2.79 6.65 6.20
N LYS A 71 -2.75 5.97 7.35
CA LYS A 71 -3.74 6.10 8.42
C LYS A 71 -3.41 7.27 9.36
N LEU A 72 -2.13 7.64 9.49
CA LEU A 72 -1.60 8.67 10.40
C LEU A 72 -1.51 10.05 9.73
#